data_AF-A0A6C0TJW7-F1
#
_entry.id   AF-A0A6C0TJW7-F1
#
_cell.length_a   1.000
_cell.length_b   1.000
_cell.length_c   1.000
_cell.angle_alpha   90.00
_cell.angle_beta   90.00
_cell.angle_gamma   90.00
#
_symmetry.space_group_name_H-M   'P 1'
#
loop_
_entity.id
_entity.type
_entity.pdbx_description
1 polymer ?
#
loop_
_entity_poly.entity_id
_entity_poly.type
_entity_poly.pdbx_seq_one_letter_code
_entity_poly.pdbx_strand_id
1 'polypeptide(L)' 'SRPGRGEARFLTVGYVDDTEFSRFDSDAANPREEPRAPWMEGPWLEQEDPQYWDRETRVSLETAQRFRGSLDNL' A
#
# COMPACT_ATOMS: atom_id res chain seq x y z
N SER A 1 10.96 -1.27 -16.12
CA SER A 1 10.94 -2.64 -15.54
C SER A 1 12.37 -3.07 -15.25
N ARG A 2 12.71 -3.49 -14.02
CA ARG A 2 14.04 -4.08 -13.78
C ARG A 2 14.14 -5.35 -14.63
N PRO A 3 15.08 -5.47 -15.58
CA PRO A 3 15.25 -6.71 -16.32
C PRO A 3 15.99 -7.69 -15.39
N GLY A 4 15.22 -8.52 -14.67
CA GLY A 4 15.79 -9.47 -13.72
C GLY A 4 14.76 -10.15 -12.82
N ARG A 5 14.11 -11.21 -13.34
CA ARG A 5 13.49 -12.35 -12.61
C ARG A 5 12.78 -12.08 -11.26
N GLY A 6 12.06 -10.98 -11.14
CA GLY A 6 11.10 -10.72 -10.08
C GLY A 6 9.91 -9.97 -10.65
N GLU A 7 8.72 -10.14 -10.06
CA GLU A 7 7.57 -9.32 -10.42
C GLU A 7 7.90 -7.83 -10.23
N ALA A 8 7.28 -6.95 -11.02
CA ALA A 8 7.52 -5.52 -10.88
C ALA A 8 7.05 -5.05 -9.49
N ARG A 9 7.98 -4.57 -8.67
CA ARG A 9 7.66 -4.01 -7.36
C ARG A 9 6.72 -2.81 -7.48
N PHE A 10 5.67 -2.83 -6.68
CA PHE A 10 4.66 -1.78 -6.57
C PHE A 10 4.69 -1.18 -5.16
N LEU A 11 4.67 0.15 -5.07
CA LEU A 11 4.63 0.90 -3.81
C LEU A 11 3.56 1.98 -3.88
N THR A 12 2.82 2.15 -2.79
CA THR A 12 2.02 3.35 -2.51
C THR A 12 2.56 4.00 -1.25
N VAL A 13 2.57 5.33 -1.23
CA VAL A 13 2.97 6.12 -0.06
C VAL A 13 2.01 7.30 0.04
N GLY A 14 1.32 7.40 1.17
CA GLY A 14 0.39 8.48 1.47
C GLY A 14 1.08 9.59 2.27
N TYR A 15 0.85 10.85 1.88
CA TYR A 15 1.36 12.03 2.60
C TYR A 15 0.22 12.97 3.01
N VAL A 16 0.33 13.55 4.20
CA VAL A 16 -0.42 14.73 4.66
C VAL A 16 0.60 15.69 5.26
N ASP A 17 0.65 16.94 4.77
CA ASP A 17 1.56 18.00 5.24
C ASP A 17 3.01 17.50 5.44
N ASP A 18 3.63 17.00 4.36
CA ASP A 18 4.99 16.45 4.32
C ASP A 18 5.25 15.24 5.24
N THR A 19 4.21 14.70 5.88
CA THR A 19 4.29 13.54 6.78
C THR A 19 3.75 12.30 6.08
N GLU A 20 4.59 11.27 5.94
CA GLU A 20 4.15 9.95 5.48
C GLU A 20 3.19 9.35 6.51
N PHE A 21 1.96 9.04 6.10
CA PHE A 21 0.93 8.51 7.00
C PHE A 21 0.56 7.06 6.72
N SER A 22 0.75 6.58 5.50
CA SER A 22 0.53 5.19 5.12
C SER A 22 1.52 4.72 4.06
N ARG A 23 1.77 3.41 4.02
CA ARG A 23 2.59 2.78 2.99
C ARG A 23 2.17 1.34 2.68
N PHE A 24 2.17 1.01 1.39
CA PHE A 24 2.17 -0.35 0.85
C PHE A 24 3.52 -0.70 0.22
N ASP A 25 3.90 -1.97 0.29
CA ASP A 25 5.00 -2.53 -0.48
C ASP A 25 4.68 -3.95 -0.93
N SER A 26 4.59 -4.17 -2.25
CA SER A 26 4.29 -5.50 -2.80
C SER A 26 5.37 -6.55 -2.51
N ASP A 27 6.60 -6.11 -2.24
CA ASP A 27 7.74 -6.99 -1.98
C ASP A 27 7.88 -7.33 -0.48
N ALA A 28 7.02 -6.77 0.38
CA ALA A 28 7.01 -7.14 1.80
C ALA A 28 6.61 -8.61 1.98
N ALA A 29 7.12 -9.27 3.02
CA ALA A 29 6.79 -10.67 3.31
C ALA A 29 5.28 -10.89 3.55
N ASN A 30 4.59 -9.86 4.03
CA ASN A 30 3.14 -9.79 4.14
C ASN A 30 2.68 -8.43 3.60
N PRO A 31 2.37 -8.31 2.30
CA PRO A 31 1.95 -7.05 1.70
C PRO A 31 0.62 -6.58 2.31
N ARG A 32 0.69 -5.48 3.05
CA ARG A 32 -0.45 -4.80 3.69
C ARG A 32 -0.20 -3.31 3.71
N GLU A 33 -1.29 -2.54 3.81
CA GLU A 33 -1.18 -1.13 4.13
C GLU A 33 -0.82 -0.97 5.60
N GLU A 34 0.19 -0.13 5.86
CA GLU A 34 0.68 0.10 7.21
C GLU A 34 0.63 1.59 7.57
N PRO A 35 0.23 1.94 8.80
CA PRO A 35 0.37 3.28 9.30
C PRO A 35 1.86 3.69 9.38
N ARG A 36 2.09 4.97 9.16
CA ARG A 36 3.43 5.61 9.24
C ARG A 36 3.45 6.88 10.07
N ALA A 37 2.28 7.32 10.53
CA ALA A 37 2.14 8.46 11.42
C ALA A 37 1.37 8.07 12.69
N PRO A 38 1.69 8.65 13.87
CA PRO A 38 1.06 8.30 15.15
C PRO A 38 -0.46 8.46 15.17
N TRP A 39 -1.00 9.41 14.41
CA TRP A 39 -2.44 9.65 14.32
C TRP A 39 -3.18 8.59 13.50
N MET A 40 -2.46 7.77 12.72
CA MET A 40 -3.00 6.59 12.02
C MET A 40 -2.84 5.29 12.82
N GLU A 41 -1.95 5.27 13.83
CA GLU A 41 -1.77 4.12 14.73
C GLU A 41 -2.76 4.14 15.91
N GLY A 42 -3.41 5.29 16.15
CA GLY A 42 -4.29 5.49 17.29
C GLY A 42 -5.56 4.63 17.25
N PRO A 43 -6.12 4.27 18.43
CA PRO A 43 -7.29 3.40 18.54
C PRO A 43 -8.58 4.04 17.99
N TRP A 44 -8.56 5.32 17.64
CA TRP A 44 -9.71 6.04 17.08
C TRP A 44 -10.07 5.51 15.69
N LEU A 45 -9.07 5.20 14.86
CA LEU A 45 -9.31 4.68 13.52
C LEU A 45 -9.95 3.29 13.59
N GLU A 46 -9.50 2.43 14.49
CA GLU A 46 -10.10 1.11 14.71
C GLU A 46 -11.51 1.19 15.32
N GLN A 47 -11.85 2.26 16.03
CA GLN A 47 -13.19 2.47 16.58
C GLN A 47 -14.17 3.01 15.53
N GLU A 48 -13.73 3.96 14.70
CA GLU A 48 -14.58 4.57 13.66
C GLU A 48 -14.71 3.66 12.43
N ASP A 49 -13.62 3.00 12.04
CA ASP A 49 -13.58 2.07 10.91
C ASP A 49 -12.59 0.92 11.15
N PRO A 50 -13.02 -0.14 11.87
CA PRO A 50 -12.19 -1.32 12.13
C PRO A 50 -11.65 -2.01 10.87
N GLN A 51 -12.27 -1.76 9.71
CA GLN A 51 -11.94 -2.40 8.43
C GLN A 51 -11.06 -1.52 7.54
N TYR A 52 -10.66 -0.34 8.00
CA TYR A 52 -9.91 0.63 7.21
C TYR A 52 -8.66 -0.01 6.57
N TRP A 53 -7.78 -0.60 7.38
CA TRP A 53 -6.53 -1.18 6.87
C TRP A 53 -6.73 -2.37 5.93
N ASP A 54 -7.72 -3.23 6.21
CA ASP A 54 -8.03 -4.37 5.36
C ASP A 54 -8.56 -3.91 3.99
N ARG A 55 -9.42 -2.89 4.00
CA ARG A 55 -9.97 -2.28 2.78
C ARG A 55 -8.87 -1.62 1.97
N GLU A 56 -8.03 -0.78 2.59
CA GLU A 56 -6.92 -0.12 1.89
C GLU A 56 -5.90 -1.13 1.36
N THR A 57 -5.59 -2.18 2.13
CA THR A 57 -4.74 -3.28 1.66
C THR A 57 -5.29 -3.94 0.39
N ARG A 58 -6.60 -4.21 0.36
CA ARG A 58 -7.26 -4.78 -0.83
C ARG A 58 -7.16 -3.84 -2.03
N VAL A 59 -7.38 -2.54 -1.84
CA VAL A 59 -7.26 -1.53 -2.88
C VAL A 59 -5.82 -1.49 -3.43
N SER A 60 -4.81 -1.49 -2.57
CA SER A 60 -3.40 -1.51 -2.96
C SER A 60 -3.03 -2.78 -3.73
N LEU A 61 -3.52 -3.95 -3.29
CA LEU A 61 -3.31 -5.23 -4.00
C LEU A 61 -3.95 -5.24 -5.40
N GLU A 62 -5.20 -4.80 -5.53
CA GLU A 62 -5.88 -4.71 -6.83
C GLU A 62 -5.19 -3.70 -7.76
N THR A 63 -4.68 -2.61 -7.21
CA THR A 63 -3.93 -1.59 -7.96
C THR A 63 -2.59 -2.15 -8.43
N ALA A 64 -1.86 -2.87 -7.59
CA ALA A 64 -0.60 -3.52 -7.96
C ALA A 64 -0.77 -4.44 -9.18
N GLN A 65 -1.84 -5.24 -9.21
CA GLN A 65 -2.15 -6.14 -10.34
C GLN A 65 -2.44 -5.36 -11.63
N ARG A 66 -3.21 -4.27 -11.57
CA ARG A 66 -3.49 -3.42 -12.73
C ARG A 66 -2.23 -2.75 -13.28
N PHE A 67 -1.36 -2.26 -12.41
CA PHE A 67 -0.10 -1.64 -12.80
C PHE A 67 0.85 -2.65 -13.43
N ARG A 68 0.93 -3.87 -12.89
CA ARG A 68 1.68 -4.96 -13.52
C ARG A 68 1.21 -5.22 -14.95
N GLY A 69 -0.10 -5.42 -15.15
CA GLY A 69 -0.66 -5.64 -16.48
C GLY A 69 -0.44 -4.46 -17.43
N SER A 70 -0.41 -3.23 -16.91
CA SER A 70 -0.09 -2.04 -17.72
C SER A 70 1.39 -2.01 -18.10
N LEU A 71 2.29 -2.31 -17.17
CA LEU A 71 3.74 -2.35 -17.39
C LEU A 71 4.15 -3.44 -18.38
N ASP A 72 3.45 -4.57 -18.40
CA ASP A 72 3.69 -5.66 -19.36
C ASP A 72 3.27 -5.27 -20.80
N ASN A 73 2.47 -4.21 -20.95
CA ASN A 73 1.94 -3.71 -22.23
C ASN A 73 2.56 -2.36 -22.67
N LEU A 74 3.62 -1.88 -22.00
CA LEU A 74 4.40 -0.67 -22.36
C LEU A 74 5.68 -1.06 -23.12
#